data_AF-A0A512H5B8-F1
#
_entry.id   AF-A0A512H5B8-F1
#
_cell.length_a   1.000
_cell.length_b   1.000
_cell.length_c   1.000
_cell.angle_alpha   90.00
_cell.angle_beta   90.00
_cell.angle_gamma   90.00
#
_symmetry.space_group_name_H-M   'P 1'
#
loop_
_entity.id
_entity.type
_entity.pdbx_description
1 polymer ?
#
loop_
_entity_poly.entity_id
_entity_poly.type
_entity_poly.pdbx_seq_one_letter_code
_entity_poly.pdbx_strand_id
1 'polypeptide(L)'
;MFEPIKAPWIRAGVVLHEAGAPVEDLLETFATTLRERGFRIAGSVRRPREGTLAVADLASAGVAIAETVPHAHRMAAGSLRRALREDVDLVVLSPFDAFEGATREMMATLGEGSGQGMPILTALPATELPRWLDFAGSRGAILPPTPAALWQWWGPERLYADLAQGVEDDEVRRIVCGPRWLMVQGPCGVGLAHLSGAPRDLPARLAPMRRRSLRQLAALHQAWDPIDMALAVAAINAHANRFDLDTGPGNGADTLAGLPGRTVVMGAFPGLAEILPDAQVIEANPRPGEFPLSAADALLPGCAGLVLAASTLLNRSLPRLLRLAQGAQVALVGPGTPLSPRLHAYGVGCLGGLVVRDPDGLAQAIQAGALPREFARFGEYRHLRPPAAPAAPACRARAGTPR
;
A
#
# COMPACT_ATOMS: atom_id res chain seq x y z
N MET A 1 13.39 23.89 3.19
CA MET A 1 13.15 22.44 3.07
C MET A 1 11.65 22.26 3.25
N PHE A 2 10.94 21.70 2.27
CA PHE A 2 9.50 21.48 2.42
C PHE A 2 9.27 20.44 3.52
N GLU A 3 8.29 20.67 4.39
CA GLU A 3 7.91 19.66 5.39
C GLU A 3 7.44 18.37 4.69
N PRO A 4 7.73 17.19 5.28
CA PRO A 4 7.16 15.93 4.82
C PRO A 4 5.63 16.03 4.74
N ILE A 5 5.05 15.80 3.56
CA ILE A 5 3.59 15.75 3.43
C ILE A 5 3.10 14.42 4.02
N LYS A 6 2.29 14.48 5.07
CA LYS A 6 1.58 13.31 5.61
C LYS A 6 0.64 12.72 4.55
N ALA A 7 0.40 11.41 4.61
CA ALA A 7 -0.56 10.76 3.72
C ALA A 7 -1.91 11.50 3.72
N PRO A 8 -2.61 11.59 2.58
CA PRO A 8 -3.86 12.33 2.47
C PRO A 8 -4.89 11.80 3.46
N TRP A 9 -5.76 12.69 3.93
CA TRP A 9 -6.80 12.38 4.89
C TRP A 9 -7.73 11.30 4.35
N ILE A 10 -8.07 10.32 5.19
CA ILE A 10 -9.10 9.32 4.88
C ILE A 10 -10.34 9.69 5.67
N ARG A 11 -11.51 9.60 5.03
CA ARG A 11 -12.80 9.68 5.72
C ARG A 11 -12.90 8.56 6.75
N ALA A 12 -13.58 8.79 7.87
CA ALA A 12 -13.87 7.75 8.84
C ALA A 12 -14.48 6.52 8.16
N GLY A 13 -13.91 5.35 8.42
CA GLY A 13 -14.37 4.07 7.90
C GLY A 13 -15.42 3.49 8.83
N VAL A 14 -16.50 2.98 8.25
CA VAL A 14 -17.59 2.37 9.00
C VAL A 14 -17.87 1.00 8.41
N VAL A 15 -17.52 -0.05 9.15
CA VAL A 15 -17.80 -1.41 8.74
C VAL A 15 -19.26 -1.73 9.05
N LEU A 16 -20.08 -1.80 8.01
CA LEU A 16 -21.48 -2.17 8.14
C LEU A 16 -21.59 -3.69 8.27
N HIS A 17 -22.25 -4.17 9.31
CA HIS A 17 -22.38 -5.61 9.56
C HIS A 17 -23.78 -6.01 10.03
N GLU A 18 -24.11 -7.28 9.83
CA GLU A 18 -25.31 -7.89 10.40
C GLU A 18 -25.12 -8.14 11.90
N ALA A 19 -26.22 -8.18 12.65
CA ALA A 19 -26.17 -8.50 14.08
C ALA A 19 -25.57 -9.90 14.30
N GLY A 20 -24.58 -10.01 15.19
CA GLY A 20 -23.90 -11.27 15.51
C GLY A 20 -22.75 -11.65 14.57
N ALA A 21 -22.46 -10.87 13.52
CA ALA A 21 -21.25 -11.07 12.73
C ALA A 21 -19.98 -10.75 13.56
N PRO A 22 -18.89 -11.53 13.42
CA PRO A 22 -17.66 -11.34 14.20
C PRO A 22 -16.81 -10.17 13.67
N VAL A 23 -17.40 -8.98 13.62
CA VAL A 23 -16.76 -7.78 13.06
C VAL A 23 -15.54 -7.35 13.89
N GLU A 24 -15.56 -7.61 15.20
CA GLU A 24 -14.46 -7.32 16.12
C GLU A 24 -13.19 -8.08 15.72
N ASP A 25 -13.32 -9.35 15.33
CA ASP A 25 -12.17 -10.18 14.91
C ASP A 25 -11.56 -9.67 13.61
N LEU A 26 -12.39 -9.21 12.68
CA LEU A 26 -11.95 -8.56 11.44
C LEU A 26 -11.18 -7.27 11.74
N LEU A 27 -11.72 -6.42 12.62
CA LEU A 27 -11.08 -5.15 12.99
C LEU A 27 -9.75 -5.37 13.73
N GLU A 28 -9.69 -6.32 14.65
CA GLU A 28 -8.46 -6.66 15.38
C GLU A 28 -7.40 -7.30 14.49
N THR A 29 -7.79 -8.20 13.59
CA THR A 29 -6.89 -8.79 12.61
C THR A 29 -6.29 -7.71 11.72
N PHE A 30 -7.11 -6.77 11.26
CA PHE A 30 -6.64 -5.65 10.44
C PHE A 30 -5.70 -4.71 11.22
N ALA A 31 -6.07 -4.33 12.44
CA ALA A 31 -5.22 -3.52 13.32
C ALA A 31 -3.87 -4.20 13.60
N THR A 32 -3.88 -5.50 13.89
CA THR A 32 -2.67 -6.30 14.12
C THR A 32 -1.80 -6.35 12.87
N THR A 33 -2.38 -6.60 11.70
CA THR A 33 -1.66 -6.63 10.42
C THR A 33 -0.99 -5.28 10.12
N LEU A 34 -1.66 -4.16 10.40
CA LEU A 34 -1.07 -2.84 10.23
C LEU A 34 0.07 -2.59 11.24
N ARG A 35 -0.08 -3.03 12.49
CA ARG A 35 1.00 -2.93 13.50
C ARG A 35 2.24 -3.72 13.12
N GLU A 36 2.06 -4.96 12.66
CA GLU A 36 3.16 -5.83 12.19
C GLU A 36 3.88 -5.20 10.98
N ARG A 37 3.15 -4.40 10.20
CA ARG A 37 3.73 -3.64 9.10
C ARG A 37 4.47 -2.38 9.53
N GLY A 38 4.35 -1.95 10.78
CA GLY A 38 5.06 -0.80 11.35
C GLY A 38 4.19 0.45 11.56
N PHE A 39 2.87 0.37 11.31
CA PHE A 39 1.94 1.47 11.56
C PHE A 39 1.58 1.56 13.05
N ARG A 40 1.45 2.79 13.55
CA ARG A 40 1.00 3.09 14.92
C ARG A 40 -0.52 3.02 14.96
N ILE A 41 -1.04 2.03 15.68
CA ILE A 41 -2.49 1.80 15.82
C ILE A 41 -2.88 2.01 17.27
N ALA A 42 -4.02 2.66 17.49
CA ALA A 42 -4.60 2.84 18.80
C ALA A 42 -6.12 2.66 18.78
N GLY A 43 -6.73 2.77 19.96
CA GLY A 43 -8.16 2.61 20.15
C GLY A 43 -8.50 1.32 20.87
N SER A 44 -9.77 0.92 20.80
CA SER A 44 -10.29 -0.19 21.57
C SER A 44 -11.39 -0.95 20.86
N VAL A 45 -11.40 -2.26 21.05
CA VAL A 45 -12.46 -3.16 20.58
C VAL A 45 -13.12 -3.81 21.79
N ARG A 46 -14.44 -3.62 21.93
CA ARG A 46 -15.22 -4.13 23.05
C ARG A 46 -15.98 -5.39 22.65
N ARG A 47 -15.92 -6.42 23.50
CA ARG A 47 -16.69 -7.67 23.37
C ARG A 47 -17.54 -7.96 24.60
N PRO A 48 -18.71 -8.59 24.45
CA PRO A 48 -19.46 -9.12 25.58
C PRO A 48 -18.67 -10.26 26.26
N ARG A 49 -18.69 -10.32 27.60
CA ARG A 49 -18.05 -11.38 28.39
C ARG A 49 -18.86 -11.63 29.66
N GLU A 50 -19.57 -12.75 29.77
CA GLU A 50 -20.35 -13.22 30.95
C GLU A 50 -20.64 -12.15 32.03
N GLY A 51 -21.68 -11.32 31.80
CA GLY A 51 -22.11 -10.30 32.76
C GLY A 51 -21.25 -9.01 32.82
N THR A 52 -20.17 -8.96 32.05
CA THR A 52 -19.24 -7.83 31.92
C THR A 52 -18.90 -7.56 30.45
N LEU A 53 -18.02 -6.58 30.21
CA LEU A 53 -17.53 -6.20 28.89
C LEU A 53 -16.01 -6.29 28.89
N ALA A 54 -15.44 -7.07 27.97
CA ALA A 54 -14.01 -7.06 27.71
C ALA A 54 -13.68 -5.92 26.74
N VAL A 55 -12.67 -5.11 27.06
CA VAL A 55 -12.19 -4.02 26.22
C VAL A 55 -10.73 -4.27 25.90
N ALA A 56 -10.45 -4.65 24.66
CA ALA A 56 -9.09 -4.82 24.15
C ALA A 56 -8.52 -3.45 23.74
N ASP A 57 -7.36 -3.06 24.29
CA ASP A 57 -6.60 -1.87 23.89
C ASP A 57 -5.67 -2.25 22.75
N LEU A 58 -5.88 -1.63 21.58
CA LEU A 58 -5.16 -1.98 20.36
C LEU A 58 -3.75 -1.41 20.27
N ALA A 59 -3.33 -0.55 21.20
CA ALA A 59 -1.96 -0.05 21.29
C ALA A 59 -1.10 -0.95 22.18
N SER A 60 -1.66 -1.47 23.28
CA SER A 60 -0.94 -2.36 24.20
C SER A 60 -1.17 -3.85 23.98
N ALA A 61 -2.18 -4.23 23.19
CA ALA A 61 -2.73 -5.59 23.11
C ALA A 61 -3.24 -6.14 24.47
N GLY A 62 -3.41 -5.28 25.47
CA GLY A 62 -3.97 -5.62 26.76
C GLY A 62 -5.50 -5.70 26.72
N VAL A 63 -6.08 -6.56 27.55
CA VAL A 63 -7.53 -6.65 27.74
C VAL A 63 -7.90 -6.23 29.14
N ALA A 64 -8.79 -5.27 29.25
CA ALA A 64 -9.35 -4.83 30.52
C ALA A 64 -10.84 -5.18 30.61
N ILE A 65 -11.36 -5.25 31.83
CA ILE A 65 -12.75 -5.61 32.10
C ILE A 65 -13.51 -4.37 32.55
N ALA A 66 -14.60 -4.06 31.85
CA ALA A 66 -15.56 -3.03 32.19
C ALA A 66 -16.85 -3.68 32.72
N GLU A 67 -17.23 -3.32 33.95
CA GLU A 67 -18.46 -3.79 34.58
C GLU A 67 -19.73 -3.24 33.92
N THR A 68 -19.65 -2.07 33.28
CA THR A 68 -20.79 -1.37 32.69
C THR A 68 -20.44 -0.72 31.35
N VAL A 69 -21.46 -0.46 30.52
CA VAL A 69 -21.30 0.25 29.24
C VAL A 69 -20.68 1.65 29.44
N PRO A 70 -21.10 2.48 30.41
CA PRO A 70 -20.44 3.76 30.68
C PRO A 70 -18.97 3.63 31.09
N HIS A 71 -18.59 2.56 31.80
CA HIS A 71 -17.18 2.29 32.10
C HIS A 71 -16.41 2.02 30.80
N ALA A 72 -16.91 1.14 29.93
CA ALA A 72 -16.29 0.87 28.64
C ALA A 72 -16.16 2.13 27.76
N HIS A 73 -17.16 3.02 27.76
CA HIS A 73 -17.09 4.29 27.03
C HIS A 73 -15.97 5.22 27.53
N ARG A 74 -15.76 5.31 28.85
CA ARG A 74 -14.63 6.09 29.41
C ARG A 74 -13.27 5.53 28.97
N MET A 75 -13.15 4.21 28.84
CA MET A 75 -11.94 3.56 28.34
C MET A 75 -11.68 3.88 26.86
N ALA A 76 -12.72 3.82 26.03
CA ALA A 76 -12.65 4.20 24.61
C ALA A 76 -12.26 5.69 24.44
N ALA A 77 -12.88 6.59 25.21
CA ALA A 77 -12.54 8.01 25.23
C ALA A 77 -11.11 8.28 25.71
N GLY A 78 -10.63 7.54 26.71
CA GLY A 78 -9.23 7.56 27.13
C GLY A 78 -8.27 7.16 26.01
N SER A 79 -8.61 6.10 25.28
CA SER A 79 -7.81 5.60 24.14
C SER A 79 -7.76 6.61 23.00
N LEU A 80 -8.89 7.23 22.65
CA LEU A 80 -8.96 8.29 21.63
C LEU A 80 -8.11 9.51 22.03
N ARG A 81 -8.19 9.95 23.29
CA ARG A 81 -7.37 11.07 23.79
C ARG A 81 -5.87 10.78 23.74
N ARG A 82 -5.47 9.54 24.04
CA ARG A 82 -4.07 9.10 23.92
C ARG A 82 -3.63 9.14 22.46
N ALA A 83 -4.43 8.57 21.57
CA ALA A 83 -4.17 8.53 20.14
C ALA A 83 -3.93 9.91 19.52
N LEU A 84 -4.73 10.91 19.90
CA LEU A 84 -4.55 12.31 19.45
C LEU A 84 -3.22 12.93 19.88
N ARG A 85 -2.67 12.52 21.02
CA ARG A 85 -1.38 13.03 21.52
C ARG A 85 -0.18 12.35 20.87
N GLU A 86 -0.35 11.08 20.48
CA GLU A 86 0.73 10.22 19.98
C GLU A 86 0.85 10.20 18.45
N ASP A 87 0.02 11.00 17.75
CA ASP A 87 0.00 11.14 16.29
C ASP A 87 -0.13 9.78 15.57
N VAL A 88 -1.06 8.93 16.03
CA VAL A 88 -1.22 7.57 15.51
C VAL A 88 -1.69 7.56 14.05
N ASP A 89 -1.37 6.48 13.33
CA ASP A 89 -1.70 6.33 11.91
C ASP A 89 -3.17 5.88 11.70
N LEU A 90 -3.75 5.17 12.69
CA LEU A 90 -5.15 4.74 12.70
C LEU A 90 -5.68 4.61 14.13
N VAL A 91 -6.91 5.04 14.34
CA VAL A 91 -7.70 4.71 15.53
C VAL A 91 -8.84 3.78 15.18
N VAL A 92 -9.01 2.70 15.93
CA VAL A 92 -10.17 1.81 15.80
C VAL A 92 -11.00 1.87 17.07
N LEU A 93 -12.27 2.24 16.97
CA LEU A 93 -13.20 2.28 18.11
C LEU A 93 -14.42 1.44 17.77
N SER A 94 -14.55 0.28 18.40
CA SER A 94 -15.67 -0.62 18.22
C SER A 94 -16.29 -1.00 19.56
N PRO A 95 -17.63 -1.06 19.67
CA PRO A 95 -18.63 -0.79 18.62
C PRO A 95 -19.00 0.71 18.49
N PHE A 96 -19.98 1.01 17.63
CA PHE A 96 -20.38 2.38 17.28
C PHE A 96 -20.71 3.28 18.47
N ASP A 97 -21.38 2.78 19.52
CA ASP A 97 -21.72 3.58 20.70
C ASP A 97 -20.48 4.10 21.46
N ALA A 98 -19.41 3.29 21.52
CA ALA A 98 -18.14 3.66 22.12
C ALA A 98 -17.42 4.72 21.27
N PHE A 99 -17.45 4.58 19.95
CA PHE A 99 -16.95 5.58 19.01
C PHE A 99 -17.71 6.90 19.14
N GLU A 100 -19.04 6.85 19.14
CA GLU A 100 -19.91 8.02 19.21
C GLU A 100 -19.70 8.77 20.53
N GLY A 101 -19.69 8.04 21.66
CA GLY A 101 -19.45 8.60 22.99
C GLY A 101 -18.08 9.26 23.10
N ALA A 102 -17.02 8.58 22.67
CA ALA A 102 -15.65 9.11 22.70
C ALA A 102 -15.50 10.37 21.84
N THR A 103 -16.13 10.38 20.65
CA THR A 103 -16.07 11.52 19.74
C THR A 103 -16.85 12.72 20.30
N ARG A 104 -18.03 12.51 20.90
CA ARG A 104 -18.80 13.60 21.54
C ARG A 104 -18.04 14.22 22.72
N GLU A 105 -17.42 13.41 23.58
CA GLU A 105 -16.58 13.90 24.70
C GLU A 105 -15.40 14.73 24.19
N MET A 106 -14.72 14.25 23.13
CA MET A 106 -13.61 14.94 22.50
C MET A 106 -14.03 16.30 21.92
N MET A 107 -15.12 16.34 21.14
CA MET A 107 -15.63 17.57 20.52
C MET A 107 -16.07 18.60 21.57
N ALA A 108 -16.66 18.15 22.68
CA ALA A 108 -17.00 19.02 23.81
C ALA A 108 -15.76 19.65 24.48
N THR A 109 -14.60 19.01 24.36
CA THR A 109 -13.33 19.48 24.99
C THR A 109 -12.51 20.38 24.08
N LEU A 110 -12.53 20.16 22.75
CA LEU A 110 -11.62 20.81 21.80
C LEU A 110 -12.14 22.11 21.17
N GLY A 111 -13.42 22.46 21.36
CA GLY A 111 -14.05 23.61 20.68
C GLY A 111 -14.11 23.45 19.16
N GLU A 112 -14.95 24.26 18.50
CA GLU A 112 -15.05 24.26 17.03
C GLU A 112 -13.74 24.81 16.42
N GLY A 113 -12.96 23.97 15.73
CA GLY A 113 -11.85 24.45 14.90
C GLY A 113 -10.56 23.62 14.91
N SER A 114 -10.40 22.66 15.82
CA SER A 114 -9.17 21.85 15.92
C SER A 114 -9.33 20.48 15.24
N GLY A 115 -9.56 20.47 13.93
CA GLY A 115 -9.81 19.24 13.17
C GLY A 115 -8.61 18.75 12.37
N GLN A 116 -7.54 18.27 13.03
CA GLN A 116 -6.66 17.32 12.32
C GLN A 116 -7.48 16.05 12.10
N GLY A 117 -7.87 15.80 10.85
CA GLY A 117 -8.67 14.62 10.48
C GLY A 117 -7.88 13.34 10.73
N MET A 118 -8.12 12.69 11.86
CA MET A 118 -7.50 11.41 12.19
C MET A 118 -8.22 10.28 11.44
N PRO A 119 -7.51 9.31 10.82
CA PRO A 119 -8.14 8.11 10.29
C PRO A 119 -8.77 7.33 11.45
N ILE A 120 -10.10 7.19 11.45
CA ILE A 120 -10.84 6.43 12.45
C ILE A 120 -11.66 5.33 11.75
N LEU A 121 -11.72 4.15 12.36
CA LEU A 121 -12.50 3.00 11.92
C LEU A 121 -13.44 2.54 13.04
N THR A 122 -14.69 2.26 12.72
CA THR A 122 -15.68 1.73 13.66
C THR A 122 -16.54 0.63 13.03
N ALA A 123 -17.24 -0.15 13.86
CA ALA A 123 -18.22 -1.14 13.42
C ALA A 123 -19.63 -0.65 13.72
N LEU A 124 -20.52 -0.79 12.73
CA LEU A 124 -21.89 -0.32 12.79
C LEU A 124 -22.86 -1.46 12.42
N PRO A 125 -23.74 -1.87 13.35
CA PRO A 125 -24.84 -2.76 13.01
C PRO A 125 -25.75 -2.12 11.96
N ALA A 126 -26.21 -2.88 10.97
CA ALA A 126 -27.05 -2.35 9.89
C ALA A 126 -28.32 -1.62 10.38
N THR A 127 -28.86 -2.04 11.53
CA THR A 127 -30.01 -1.41 12.20
C THR A 127 -29.72 0.00 12.72
N GLU A 128 -28.46 0.36 12.93
CA GLU A 128 -28.02 1.67 13.43
C GLU A 128 -27.59 2.64 12.32
N LEU A 129 -27.74 2.25 11.04
CA LEU A 129 -27.43 3.12 9.91
C LEU A 129 -28.12 4.50 9.96
N PRO A 130 -29.41 4.61 10.34
CA PRO A 130 -30.04 5.92 10.50
C PRO A 130 -29.34 6.80 11.55
N ARG A 131 -28.99 6.22 12.71
CA ARG A 131 -28.28 6.93 13.79
C ARG A 131 -26.89 7.40 13.35
N TRP A 132 -26.19 6.60 12.54
CA TRP A 132 -24.93 7.00 11.92
C TRP A 132 -25.10 8.19 10.98
N LEU A 133 -26.12 8.17 10.11
CA LEU A 133 -26.39 9.26 9.17
C LEU A 133 -26.73 10.57 9.90
N ASP A 134 -27.44 10.49 11.03
CA ASP A 134 -27.71 11.66 11.87
C ASP A 134 -26.45 12.18 12.58
N PHE A 135 -25.58 11.27 13.04
CA PHE A 135 -24.36 11.62 13.77
C PHE A 135 -23.26 12.21 12.87
N ALA A 136 -22.90 11.49 11.80
CA ALA A 136 -21.79 11.82 10.92
C ALA A 136 -22.24 12.63 9.68
N GLY A 137 -23.54 12.77 9.45
CA GLY A 137 -24.05 13.21 8.16
C GLY A 137 -23.68 12.22 7.04
N SER A 138 -23.39 12.76 5.85
CA SER A 138 -22.82 12.00 4.73
C SER A 138 -21.29 11.83 4.81
N ARG A 139 -20.67 12.11 5.98
CA ARG A 139 -19.21 12.15 6.14
C ARG A 139 -18.70 10.83 6.72
N GLY A 140 -18.49 9.84 5.85
CA GLY A 140 -17.87 8.56 6.17
C GLY A 140 -17.81 7.65 4.97
N ALA A 141 -16.93 6.65 4.99
CA ALA A 141 -16.90 5.58 4.01
C ALA A 141 -17.56 4.35 4.61
N ILE A 142 -18.73 3.95 4.08
CA ILE A 142 -19.39 2.70 4.45
C ILE A 142 -18.66 1.56 3.75
N LEU A 143 -18.22 0.57 4.53
CA LEU A 143 -17.39 -0.54 4.08
C LEU A 143 -18.15 -1.86 4.33
N PRO A 144 -18.13 -2.80 3.37
CA PRO A 144 -18.54 -4.17 3.67
C PRO A 144 -17.53 -4.82 4.64
N PRO A 145 -17.94 -5.83 5.42
CA PRO A 145 -17.12 -6.45 6.46
C PRO A 145 -16.14 -7.47 5.85
N THR A 146 -15.23 -6.99 5.01
CA THR A 146 -14.20 -7.83 4.37
C THR A 146 -12.80 -7.23 4.52
N PRO A 147 -11.75 -8.06 4.60
CA PRO A 147 -10.37 -7.56 4.62
C PRO A 147 -10.04 -6.71 3.40
N ALA A 148 -10.54 -7.09 2.22
CA ALA A 148 -10.31 -6.36 0.97
C ALA A 148 -10.87 -4.93 1.04
N ALA A 149 -12.06 -4.74 1.63
CA ALA A 149 -12.65 -3.41 1.77
C ALA A 149 -11.89 -2.53 2.77
N LEU A 150 -11.36 -3.11 3.86
CA LEU A 150 -10.52 -2.38 4.80
C LEU A 150 -9.22 -1.89 4.15
N TRP A 151 -8.57 -2.74 3.35
CA TRP A 151 -7.37 -2.36 2.60
C TRP A 151 -7.66 -1.33 1.50
N GLN A 152 -8.78 -1.45 0.79
CA GLN A 152 -9.23 -0.46 -0.19
C GLN A 152 -9.54 0.90 0.46
N TRP A 153 -10.11 0.89 1.67
CA TRP A 153 -10.35 2.10 2.44
C TRP A 153 -9.05 2.74 2.92
N TRP A 154 -8.16 1.95 3.55
CA TRP A 154 -6.84 2.37 4.00
C TRP A 154 -6.01 3.00 2.87
N GLY A 155 -6.07 2.37 1.70
CA GLY A 155 -5.68 2.99 0.45
C GLY A 155 -4.19 2.94 0.13
N PRO A 156 -3.86 3.00 -1.17
CA PRO A 156 -2.48 2.91 -1.66
C PRO A 156 -1.64 4.14 -1.32
N GLU A 157 -2.21 5.21 -0.80
CA GLU A 157 -1.47 6.43 -0.45
C GLU A 157 -0.47 6.21 0.71
N ARG A 158 -0.60 5.10 1.44
CA ARG A 158 0.35 4.65 2.47
C ARG A 158 1.44 3.70 1.96
N LEU A 159 1.40 3.29 0.69
CA LEU A 159 2.29 2.23 0.18
C LEU A 159 3.78 2.55 0.34
N TYR A 160 4.18 3.82 0.22
CA TYR A 160 5.59 4.19 0.35
C TYR A 160 6.08 4.06 1.79
N ALA A 161 5.25 4.48 2.75
CA ALA A 161 5.54 4.32 4.17
C ALA A 161 5.58 2.83 4.54
N ASP A 162 4.63 2.04 4.05
CA ASP A 162 4.57 0.59 4.28
C ASP A 162 5.81 -0.13 3.72
N LEU A 163 6.21 0.19 2.48
CA LEU A 163 7.42 -0.35 1.87
C LEU A 163 8.67 0.02 2.68
N ALA A 164 8.82 1.30 3.07
CA ALA A 164 9.97 1.77 3.82
C ALA A 164 10.04 1.18 5.24
N GLN A 165 8.90 1.02 5.92
CA GLN A 165 8.83 0.34 7.23
C GLN A 165 9.23 -1.13 7.15
N GLY A 166 9.06 -1.76 5.99
CA GLY A 166 9.51 -3.13 5.74
C GLY A 166 10.99 -3.29 5.44
N VAL A 167 11.77 -2.21 5.37
CA VAL A 167 13.21 -2.27 5.08
C VAL A 167 14.01 -2.42 6.36
N GLU A 168 14.84 -3.45 6.43
CA GLU A 168 15.75 -3.65 7.55
C GLU A 168 16.84 -2.57 7.63
N ASP A 169 17.38 -2.35 8.84
CA ASP A 169 18.41 -1.34 9.10
C ASP A 169 19.81 -1.81 8.65
N ASP A 170 19.87 -2.47 7.50
CA ASP A 170 21.07 -3.05 6.92
C ASP A 170 22.00 -1.99 6.31
N GLU A 171 23.28 -2.33 6.19
CA GLU A 171 24.28 -1.48 5.56
C GLU A 171 24.04 -1.24 4.06
N VAL A 172 24.51 -0.08 3.56
CA VAL A 172 24.64 0.19 2.13
C VAL A 172 26.07 -0.16 1.70
N ARG A 173 26.24 -1.27 0.97
CA ARG A 173 27.56 -1.71 0.48
C ARG A 173 28.07 -0.82 -0.65
N ARG A 174 27.19 -0.38 -1.53
CA ARG A 174 27.56 0.43 -2.70
C ARG A 174 26.38 1.23 -3.23
N ILE A 175 26.67 2.46 -3.67
CA ILE A 175 25.76 3.27 -4.50
C ILE A 175 26.49 3.60 -5.79
N VAL A 176 25.88 3.24 -6.92
CA VAL A 176 26.37 3.53 -8.27
C VAL A 176 25.35 4.37 -8.99
N CYS A 177 25.82 5.41 -9.67
CA CYS A 177 24.98 6.27 -10.49
C CYS A 177 25.48 6.26 -11.92
N GLY A 178 24.57 5.98 -12.84
CA GLY A 178 24.73 6.20 -14.27
C GLY A 178 23.91 7.39 -14.76
N PRO A 179 23.91 7.65 -16.07
CA PRO A 179 23.14 8.74 -16.68
C PRO A 179 21.61 8.64 -16.48
N ARG A 180 21.08 7.42 -16.36
CA ARG A 180 19.63 7.12 -16.33
C ARG A 180 19.19 6.17 -15.22
N TRP A 181 20.14 5.59 -14.50
CA TRP A 181 19.86 4.57 -13.50
C TRP A 181 20.74 4.78 -12.28
N LEU A 182 20.12 4.61 -11.12
CA LEU A 182 20.78 4.54 -9.83
C LEU A 182 20.67 3.12 -9.30
N MET A 183 21.76 2.63 -8.73
CA MET A 183 21.87 1.33 -8.11
C MET A 183 22.27 1.47 -6.65
N VAL A 184 21.55 0.81 -5.76
CA VAL A 184 21.91 0.60 -4.36
C VAL A 184 22.14 -0.89 -4.15
N GLN A 185 23.26 -1.26 -3.55
CA GLN A 185 23.57 -2.63 -3.18
C GLN A 185 23.51 -2.78 -1.66
N GLY A 186 22.68 -3.70 -1.21
CA GLY A 186 22.59 -4.14 0.17
C GLY A 186 23.29 -5.48 0.39
N PRO A 187 23.11 -6.10 1.57
CA PRO A 187 23.71 -7.39 1.86
C PRO A 187 23.10 -8.55 1.07
N CYS A 188 21.78 -8.51 0.86
CA CYS A 188 21.00 -9.61 0.30
C CYS A 188 20.54 -9.38 -1.15
N GLY A 189 20.80 -8.21 -1.73
CA GLY A 189 20.26 -7.85 -3.04
C GLY A 189 20.77 -6.51 -3.58
N VAL A 190 20.29 -6.20 -4.78
CA VAL A 190 20.57 -4.95 -5.50
C VAL A 190 19.24 -4.34 -5.91
N GLY A 191 19.11 -3.05 -5.66
CA GLY A 191 17.95 -2.28 -6.06
C GLY A 191 18.29 -1.23 -7.09
N LEU A 192 17.35 -1.03 -8.01
CA LEU A 192 17.48 -0.11 -9.13
C LEU A 192 16.37 0.93 -9.09
N ALA A 193 16.69 2.14 -9.54
CA ALA A 193 15.74 3.20 -9.80
C ALA A 193 16.12 3.97 -11.07
N HIS A 194 15.14 4.30 -11.88
CA HIS A 194 15.34 5.17 -13.04
C HIS A 194 15.57 6.62 -12.60
N LEU A 195 16.39 7.36 -13.34
CA LEU A 195 16.63 8.79 -13.18
C LEU A 195 16.19 9.51 -14.46
N SER A 196 15.43 10.59 -14.33
CA SER A 196 15.07 11.48 -15.45
C SER A 196 16.24 12.41 -15.87
N GLY A 197 17.48 11.96 -15.66
CA GLY A 197 18.72 12.72 -15.80
C GLY A 197 19.45 12.86 -14.46
N ALA A 198 20.77 12.64 -14.48
CA ALA A 198 21.63 12.85 -13.33
C ALA A 198 22.14 14.31 -13.30
N PRO A 199 21.84 15.10 -12.25
CA PRO A 199 22.40 16.44 -12.14
C PRO A 199 23.91 16.37 -11.88
N ARG A 200 24.64 17.42 -12.28
CA ARG A 200 26.12 17.43 -12.25
C ARG A 200 26.69 17.30 -10.83
N ASP A 201 25.95 17.75 -9.82
CA ASP A 201 26.31 17.72 -8.40
C ASP A 201 25.94 16.40 -7.70
N LEU A 202 25.29 15.46 -8.41
CA LEU A 202 24.82 14.20 -7.84
C LEU A 202 25.90 13.41 -7.09
N PRO A 203 27.16 13.27 -7.58
CA PRO A 203 28.19 12.56 -6.84
C PRO A 203 28.44 13.11 -5.43
N ALA A 204 28.44 14.44 -5.27
CA ALA A 204 28.61 15.10 -3.98
C ALA A 204 27.39 14.84 -3.06
N ARG A 205 26.17 14.85 -3.62
CA ARG A 205 24.94 14.51 -2.88
C ARG A 205 24.93 13.06 -2.39
N LEU A 206 25.50 12.13 -3.16
CA LEU A 206 25.52 10.70 -2.82
C LEU A 206 26.58 10.33 -1.78
N ALA A 207 27.66 11.10 -1.64
CA ALA A 207 28.73 10.83 -0.68
C ALA A 207 28.25 10.62 0.78
N PRO A 208 27.42 11.50 1.37
CA PRO A 208 26.90 11.28 2.72
C PRO A 208 25.90 10.11 2.80
N MET A 209 25.22 9.77 1.70
CA MET A 209 24.20 8.71 1.66
C MET A 209 24.80 7.32 1.82
N ARG A 210 26.08 7.13 1.48
CA ARG A 210 26.81 5.86 1.68
C ARG A 210 26.99 5.47 3.14
N ARG A 211 26.85 6.42 4.07
CA ARG A 211 26.96 6.17 5.52
C ARG A 211 25.60 5.90 6.17
N ARG A 212 24.52 5.93 5.41
CA ARG A 212 23.17 5.62 5.89
C ARG A 212 22.87 4.14 5.72
N SER A 213 21.94 3.62 6.51
CA SER A 213 21.37 2.28 6.31
C SER A 213 20.36 2.26 5.16
N LEU A 214 20.00 1.07 4.69
CA LEU A 214 18.92 0.89 3.71
C LEU A 214 17.61 1.47 4.23
N ARG A 215 17.27 1.29 5.51
CA ARG A 215 16.08 1.88 6.14
C ARG A 215 16.10 3.42 6.09
N GLN A 216 17.24 4.02 6.42
CA GLN A 216 17.41 5.48 6.38
C GLN A 216 17.35 6.04 4.95
N LEU A 217 17.81 5.28 3.94
CA LEU A 217 17.62 5.65 2.54
C LEU A 217 16.17 5.46 2.10
N ALA A 218 15.50 4.37 2.48
CA ALA A 218 14.09 4.14 2.19
C ALA A 218 13.21 5.28 2.74
N ALA A 219 13.51 5.80 3.93
CA ALA A 219 12.82 6.93 4.55
C ALA A 219 12.86 8.25 3.72
N LEU A 220 13.77 8.36 2.74
CA LEU A 220 13.82 9.50 1.81
C LEU A 220 12.56 9.59 0.92
N HIS A 221 11.70 8.55 0.89
CA HIS A 221 10.41 8.59 0.22
C HIS A 221 9.50 9.74 0.70
N GLN A 222 9.80 10.34 1.85
CA GLN A 222 9.07 11.49 2.40
C GLN A 222 9.38 12.79 1.63
N ALA A 223 10.56 12.89 1.01
CA ALA A 223 10.99 14.05 0.25
C ALA A 223 10.47 14.02 -1.19
N TRP A 224 10.14 15.19 -1.74
CA TRP A 224 9.68 15.36 -3.12
C TRP A 224 10.82 15.51 -4.13
N ASP A 225 12.08 15.55 -3.68
CA ASP A 225 13.22 15.58 -4.57
C ASP A 225 13.32 14.25 -5.37
N PRO A 226 13.44 14.29 -6.71
CA PRO A 226 13.48 13.08 -7.53
C PRO A 226 14.64 12.13 -7.23
N ILE A 227 15.80 12.66 -6.78
CA ILE A 227 16.97 11.84 -6.43
C ILE A 227 16.73 11.14 -5.10
N ASP A 228 16.17 11.85 -4.12
CA ASP A 228 15.79 11.28 -2.82
C ASP A 228 14.76 10.15 -3.01
N MET A 229 13.78 10.36 -3.90
CA MET A 229 12.81 9.33 -4.27
C MET A 229 13.45 8.13 -4.98
N ALA A 230 14.38 8.36 -5.90
CA ALA A 230 15.11 7.29 -6.58
C ALA A 230 15.98 6.49 -5.61
N LEU A 231 16.65 7.15 -4.66
CA LEU A 231 17.40 6.50 -3.59
C LEU A 231 16.50 5.65 -2.69
N ALA A 232 15.34 6.17 -2.31
CA ALA A 232 14.37 5.44 -1.49
C ALA A 232 13.90 4.16 -2.20
N VAL A 233 13.46 4.26 -3.45
CA VAL A 233 13.02 3.10 -4.24
C VAL A 233 14.17 2.11 -4.46
N ALA A 234 15.37 2.57 -4.77
CA ALA A 234 16.52 1.69 -4.92
C ALA A 234 16.90 0.99 -3.61
N ALA A 235 16.82 1.66 -2.45
CA ALA A 235 17.08 1.04 -1.16
C ALA A 235 16.01 0.00 -0.79
N ILE A 236 14.72 0.31 -1.03
CA ILE A 236 13.61 -0.64 -0.89
C ILE A 236 13.88 -1.88 -1.76
N ASN A 237 14.26 -1.69 -3.02
CA ASN A 237 14.56 -2.79 -3.94
C ASN A 237 15.80 -3.58 -3.52
N ALA A 238 16.82 -2.94 -2.95
CA ALA A 238 18.03 -3.64 -2.48
C ALA A 238 17.73 -4.61 -1.32
N HIS A 239 16.74 -4.27 -0.49
CA HIS A 239 16.22 -5.13 0.56
C HIS A 239 15.22 -6.17 0.02
N ALA A 240 14.29 -5.76 -0.84
CA ALA A 240 13.20 -6.60 -1.32
C ALA A 240 13.63 -7.60 -2.39
N ASN A 241 14.45 -7.20 -3.37
CA ASN A 241 14.81 -8.01 -4.54
C ASN A 241 16.00 -8.93 -4.23
N ARG A 242 15.81 -9.79 -3.24
CA ARG A 242 16.87 -10.67 -2.74
C ARG A 242 17.20 -11.76 -3.75
N PHE A 243 18.47 -12.18 -3.76
CA PHE A 243 18.93 -13.26 -4.63
C PHE A 243 18.35 -14.63 -4.26
N ASP A 244 17.85 -14.79 -3.04
CA ASP A 244 17.34 -16.03 -2.46
C ASP A 244 15.80 -16.12 -2.44
N LEU A 245 15.09 -15.18 -3.09
CA LEU A 245 13.63 -15.24 -3.17
C LEU A 245 13.15 -16.41 -4.04
N ASP A 246 12.18 -17.15 -3.53
CA ASP A 246 11.35 -18.04 -4.35
C ASP A 246 10.38 -17.20 -5.19
N THR A 247 10.54 -17.26 -6.51
CA THR A 247 9.85 -16.40 -7.48
C THR A 247 9.61 -17.16 -8.78
N GLY A 248 8.62 -16.72 -9.56
CA GLY A 248 8.44 -17.21 -10.93
C GLY A 248 9.42 -16.56 -11.92
N PRO A 249 9.76 -17.22 -13.05
CA PRO A 249 10.57 -16.61 -14.09
C PRO A 249 9.79 -15.53 -14.87
N GLY A 250 10.50 -14.56 -15.45
CA GLY A 250 9.91 -13.50 -16.27
C GLY A 250 9.28 -12.37 -15.46
N ASN A 251 8.64 -11.42 -16.13
CA ASN A 251 8.03 -10.24 -15.50
C ASN A 251 6.57 -10.43 -15.07
N GLY A 252 5.94 -11.55 -15.46
CA GLY A 252 4.58 -11.91 -15.08
C GLY A 252 3.47 -11.08 -15.73
N ALA A 253 3.76 -10.24 -16.73
CA ALA A 253 2.75 -9.45 -17.45
C ALA A 253 1.84 -10.31 -18.33
N ASP A 254 2.35 -11.46 -18.78
CA ASP A 254 1.64 -12.50 -19.53
C ASP A 254 0.43 -13.07 -18.78
N THR A 255 0.43 -12.99 -17.45
CA THR A 255 -0.72 -13.39 -16.62
C THR A 255 -1.99 -12.57 -16.89
N LEU A 256 -1.87 -11.41 -17.53
CA LEU A 256 -2.99 -10.56 -17.91
C LEU A 256 -3.47 -10.80 -19.35
N ALA A 257 -2.81 -11.68 -20.10
CA ALA A 257 -3.23 -12.03 -21.46
C ALA A 257 -4.55 -12.82 -21.44
N GLY A 258 -5.45 -12.51 -22.37
CA GLY A 258 -6.72 -13.23 -22.53
C GLY A 258 -7.78 -12.93 -21.47
N LEU A 259 -7.57 -11.92 -20.61
CA LEU A 259 -8.60 -11.49 -19.67
C LEU A 259 -9.85 -10.99 -20.42
N PRO A 260 -11.06 -11.34 -19.97
CA PRO A 260 -12.29 -10.80 -20.54
C PRO A 260 -12.41 -9.32 -20.18
N GLY A 261 -12.31 -8.45 -21.18
CA GLY A 261 -12.45 -7.00 -21.03
C GLY A 261 -11.20 -6.23 -21.44
N ARG A 262 -11.17 -4.94 -21.09
CA ARG A 262 -10.09 -4.03 -21.49
C ARG A 262 -8.82 -4.29 -20.67
N THR A 263 -7.69 -4.42 -21.35
CA THR A 263 -6.36 -4.36 -20.72
C THR A 263 -5.70 -3.03 -21.04
N VAL A 264 -5.17 -2.36 -20.01
CA VAL A 264 -4.50 -1.06 -20.13
C VAL A 264 -3.05 -1.20 -19.68
N VAL A 265 -2.14 -0.50 -20.34
CA VAL A 265 -0.72 -0.49 -20.00
C VAL A 265 -0.28 0.94 -19.77
N MET A 266 0.28 1.22 -18.60
CA MET A 266 0.81 2.53 -18.22
C MET A 266 2.33 2.54 -18.35
N GLY A 267 2.82 3.12 -19.44
CA GLY A 267 4.21 3.18 -19.84
C GLY A 267 4.58 2.13 -20.88
N ALA A 268 5.57 2.41 -21.73
CA ALA A 268 6.04 1.47 -22.73
C ALA A 268 7.22 0.62 -22.21
N PHE A 269 7.14 -0.71 -22.37
CA PHE A 269 8.28 -1.60 -22.15
C PHE A 269 8.47 -2.58 -23.33
N PRO A 270 9.71 -3.06 -23.55
CA PRO A 270 10.02 -3.94 -24.69
C PRO A 270 9.17 -5.23 -24.67
N GLY A 271 8.72 -5.67 -25.84
CA GLY A 271 7.94 -6.92 -26.00
C GLY A 271 6.45 -6.81 -25.69
N LEU A 272 5.96 -5.62 -25.31
CA LEU A 272 4.56 -5.44 -24.91
C LEU A 272 3.55 -5.88 -25.98
N ALA A 273 3.77 -5.51 -27.24
CA ALA A 273 2.85 -5.84 -28.34
C ALA A 273 2.74 -7.35 -28.62
N GLU A 274 3.75 -8.14 -28.23
CA GLU A 274 3.73 -9.60 -28.36
C GLU A 274 2.98 -10.25 -27.19
N ILE A 275 3.13 -9.70 -25.98
CA ILE A 275 2.52 -10.24 -24.76
C ILE A 275 1.04 -9.83 -24.65
N LEU A 276 0.72 -8.58 -24.98
CA LEU A 276 -0.59 -7.95 -24.84
C LEU A 276 -0.94 -7.16 -26.11
N PRO A 277 -1.23 -7.83 -27.24
CA PRO A 277 -1.43 -7.18 -28.55
C PRO A 277 -2.60 -6.19 -28.58
N ASP A 278 -3.65 -6.44 -27.80
CA ASP A 278 -4.87 -5.62 -27.78
C ASP A 278 -4.88 -4.58 -26.65
N ALA A 279 -3.77 -4.39 -25.94
CA ALA A 279 -3.72 -3.47 -24.82
C ALA A 279 -3.74 -2.01 -25.26
N GLN A 280 -4.49 -1.18 -24.51
CA GLN A 280 -4.47 0.26 -24.68
C GLN A 280 -3.30 0.85 -23.91
N VAL A 281 -2.31 1.39 -24.63
CA VAL A 281 -1.07 1.91 -24.03
C VAL A 281 -1.25 3.40 -23.73
N ILE A 282 -0.96 3.78 -22.49
CA ILE A 282 -0.90 5.16 -22.01
C ILE A 282 0.58 5.52 -21.80
N GLU A 283 1.07 6.56 -22.46
CA GLU A 283 2.48 7.00 -22.38
C GLU A 283 2.57 8.54 -22.35
N ALA A 284 3.66 9.06 -21.78
CA ALA A 284 3.93 10.50 -21.70
C ALA A 284 4.17 11.12 -23.09
N ASN A 285 4.81 10.38 -23.98
CA ASN A 285 5.03 10.74 -25.39
C ASN A 285 4.38 9.68 -26.28
N PRO A 286 3.04 9.68 -26.41
CA PRO A 286 2.32 8.62 -27.09
C PRO A 286 2.63 8.60 -28.59
N ARG A 287 2.80 7.41 -29.13
CA ARG A 287 2.91 7.14 -30.57
C ARG A 287 1.51 7.07 -31.20
N PRO A 288 1.38 7.06 -32.54
CA PRO A 288 0.12 6.77 -33.20
C PRO A 288 -0.49 5.44 -32.68
N GLY A 289 -1.73 5.49 -32.20
CA GLY A 289 -2.42 4.35 -31.59
C GLY A 289 -2.29 4.25 -30.05
N GLU A 290 -1.46 5.08 -29.43
CA GLU A 290 -1.31 5.17 -27.98
C GLU A 290 -2.05 6.41 -27.43
N PHE A 291 -2.26 6.43 -26.10
CA PHE A 291 -3.01 7.45 -25.41
C PHE A 291 -2.11 8.33 -24.52
N PRO A 292 -2.42 9.63 -24.36
CA PRO A 292 -1.72 10.49 -23.42
C PRO A 292 -2.06 10.15 -21.96
N LEU A 293 -1.23 10.59 -21.00
CA LEU A 293 -1.42 10.35 -19.55
C LEU A 293 -2.81 10.74 -19.01
N SER A 294 -3.45 11.75 -19.60
CA SER A 294 -4.79 12.23 -19.21
C SER A 294 -5.90 11.22 -19.53
N ALA A 295 -5.65 10.23 -20.39
CA ALA A 295 -6.63 9.19 -20.71
C ALA A 295 -6.86 8.20 -19.54
N ALA A 296 -5.99 8.19 -18.52
CA ALA A 296 -6.08 7.26 -17.40
C ALA A 296 -7.45 7.29 -16.70
N ASP A 297 -8.06 8.47 -16.50
CA ASP A 297 -9.36 8.61 -15.85
C ASP A 297 -10.52 8.02 -16.66
N ALA A 298 -10.36 7.84 -17.98
CA ALA A 298 -11.37 7.25 -18.85
C ALA A 298 -11.11 5.76 -19.11
N LEU A 299 -9.84 5.34 -19.13
CA LEU A 299 -9.45 3.99 -19.54
C LEU A 299 -9.35 3.00 -18.36
N LEU A 300 -8.88 3.46 -17.20
CA LEU A 300 -8.65 2.60 -16.04
C LEU A 300 -9.92 2.16 -15.29
N PRO A 301 -10.96 3.00 -15.11
CA PRO A 301 -12.18 2.55 -14.46
C PRO A 301 -12.81 1.36 -15.17
N GLY A 302 -12.98 0.26 -14.44
CA GLY A 302 -13.58 -0.98 -14.97
C GLY A 302 -12.70 -1.76 -15.96
N CYS A 303 -11.41 -1.43 -16.10
CA CYS A 303 -10.50 -2.29 -16.87
C CYS A 303 -10.35 -3.66 -16.19
N ALA A 304 -10.14 -4.70 -17.00
CA ALA A 304 -9.95 -6.06 -16.53
C ALA A 304 -8.51 -6.29 -16.05
N GLY A 305 -7.54 -5.75 -16.81
CA GLY A 305 -6.12 -5.87 -16.53
C GLY A 305 -5.39 -4.53 -16.64
N LEU A 306 -4.41 -4.32 -15.77
CA LEU A 306 -3.56 -3.14 -15.76
C LEU A 306 -2.08 -3.53 -15.59
N VAL A 307 -1.24 -3.18 -16.56
CA VAL A 307 0.22 -3.23 -16.38
C VAL A 307 0.72 -1.82 -16.04
N LEU A 308 1.47 -1.69 -14.95
CA LEU A 308 2.11 -0.45 -14.52
C LEU A 308 3.62 -0.57 -14.66
N ALA A 309 4.26 0.39 -15.30
CA ALA A 309 5.72 0.49 -15.24
C ALA A 309 6.20 0.85 -13.81
N ALA A 310 7.33 0.29 -13.40
CA ALA A 310 7.96 0.59 -12.10
C ALA A 310 8.25 2.10 -11.89
N SER A 311 8.39 2.87 -12.96
CA SER A 311 8.56 4.34 -12.92
C SER A 311 7.39 5.08 -12.28
N THR A 312 6.20 4.45 -12.19
CA THR A 312 5.03 5.00 -11.48
C THR A 312 5.28 5.17 -9.97
N LEU A 313 6.22 4.43 -9.38
CA LEU A 313 6.72 4.66 -8.02
C LEU A 313 7.48 5.99 -7.93
N LEU A 314 8.36 6.24 -8.88
CA LEU A 314 9.28 7.39 -8.85
C LEU A 314 8.55 8.71 -9.06
N ASN A 315 7.60 8.74 -10.00
CA ASN A 315 6.78 9.94 -10.26
C ASN A 315 5.54 10.03 -9.35
N ARG A 316 5.40 9.12 -8.39
CA ARG A 316 4.30 9.07 -7.40
C ARG A 316 2.90 8.92 -7.97
N SER A 317 2.76 8.48 -9.22
CA SER A 317 1.45 8.23 -9.84
C SER A 317 0.82 6.90 -9.41
N LEU A 318 1.62 5.94 -8.91
CA LEU A 318 1.15 4.60 -8.55
C LEU A 318 -0.13 4.59 -7.67
N PRO A 319 -0.22 5.34 -6.54
CA PRO A 319 -1.43 5.30 -5.71
C PRO A 319 -2.70 5.71 -6.44
N ARG A 320 -2.63 6.77 -7.26
CA ARG A 320 -3.78 7.25 -8.04
C ARG A 320 -4.21 6.22 -9.08
N LEU A 321 -3.24 5.60 -9.77
CA LEU A 321 -3.53 4.60 -10.80
C LEU A 321 -4.19 3.36 -10.19
N LEU A 322 -3.73 2.91 -9.01
CA LEU A 322 -4.37 1.82 -8.25
C LEU A 322 -5.79 2.19 -7.80
N ARG A 323 -6.04 3.45 -7.43
CA ARG A 323 -7.40 3.94 -7.12
C ARG A 323 -8.33 3.90 -8.32
N LEU A 324 -7.87 4.33 -9.49
CA LEU A 324 -8.68 4.33 -10.71
C LEU A 324 -8.98 2.92 -11.22
N ALA A 325 -8.04 1.99 -11.03
CA ALA A 325 -8.15 0.60 -11.48
C ALA A 325 -8.61 -0.36 -10.37
N GLN A 326 -9.37 0.13 -9.37
CA GLN A 326 -9.93 -0.73 -8.34
C GLN A 326 -10.75 -1.87 -8.95
N GLY A 327 -10.42 -3.10 -8.57
CA GLY A 327 -11.05 -4.33 -9.10
C GLY A 327 -10.35 -4.95 -10.31
N ALA A 328 -9.39 -4.27 -10.93
CA ALA A 328 -8.59 -4.84 -12.02
C ALA A 328 -7.52 -5.82 -11.51
N GLN A 329 -7.08 -6.73 -12.38
CA GLN A 329 -5.85 -7.49 -12.15
C GLN A 329 -4.63 -6.63 -12.51
N VAL A 330 -3.80 -6.31 -11.51
CA VAL A 330 -2.69 -5.35 -11.68
C VAL A 330 -1.34 -6.04 -11.65
N ALA A 331 -0.48 -5.74 -12.62
CA ALA A 331 0.94 -6.11 -12.63
C ALA A 331 1.82 -4.86 -12.57
N LEU A 332 2.77 -4.79 -11.62
CA LEU A 332 3.80 -3.75 -11.56
C LEU A 332 5.10 -4.31 -12.13
N VAL A 333 5.63 -3.74 -13.20
CA VAL A 333 6.67 -4.33 -14.04
C VAL A 333 7.84 -3.38 -14.28
N GLY A 334 9.05 -3.91 -14.13
CA GLY A 334 10.30 -3.26 -14.55
C GLY A 334 11.44 -3.50 -13.57
N PRO A 335 12.69 -3.15 -13.94
CA PRO A 335 13.86 -3.37 -13.06
C PRO A 335 13.77 -2.69 -11.70
N GLY A 336 12.99 -1.61 -11.61
CA GLY A 336 12.76 -0.86 -10.37
C GLY A 336 11.54 -1.31 -9.55
N THR A 337 10.92 -2.44 -9.87
CA THR A 337 9.81 -2.99 -9.08
C THR A 337 10.34 -3.66 -7.80
N PRO A 338 9.81 -3.30 -6.61
CA PRO A 338 10.04 -4.06 -5.40
C PRO A 338 9.33 -5.41 -5.45
N LEU A 339 10.08 -6.50 -5.29
CA LEU A 339 9.55 -7.85 -5.08
C LEU A 339 9.10 -8.03 -3.61
N SER A 340 8.29 -7.08 -3.13
CA SER A 340 7.79 -7.06 -1.76
C SER A 340 6.32 -7.48 -1.72
N PRO A 341 5.96 -8.53 -0.97
CA PRO A 341 4.56 -8.96 -0.84
C PRO A 341 3.67 -7.88 -0.19
N ARG A 342 4.27 -6.82 0.38
CA ARG A 342 3.53 -5.69 0.94
C ARG A 342 2.58 -5.04 -0.06
N LEU A 343 2.98 -4.97 -1.33
CA LEU A 343 2.20 -4.35 -2.41
C LEU A 343 0.91 -5.11 -2.77
N HIS A 344 0.80 -6.41 -2.45
CA HIS A 344 -0.41 -7.18 -2.69
C HIS A 344 -1.61 -6.64 -1.91
N ALA A 345 -1.38 -6.08 -0.72
CA ALA A 345 -2.43 -5.46 0.09
C ALA A 345 -3.04 -4.20 -0.57
N TYR A 346 -2.36 -3.61 -1.55
CA TYR A 346 -2.83 -2.45 -2.30
C TYR A 346 -3.40 -2.82 -3.68
N GLY A 347 -3.66 -4.10 -3.93
CA GLY A 347 -4.28 -4.59 -5.16
C GLY A 347 -3.31 -4.94 -6.28
N VAL A 348 -2.00 -4.92 -6.06
CA VAL A 348 -1.01 -5.35 -7.06
C VAL A 348 -0.92 -6.88 -7.02
N GLY A 349 -1.47 -7.57 -8.02
CA GLY A 349 -1.51 -9.03 -8.07
C GLY A 349 -0.23 -9.68 -8.58
N CYS A 350 0.61 -8.95 -9.33
CA CYS A 350 1.86 -9.45 -9.87
C CYS A 350 2.97 -8.39 -9.77
N LEU A 351 4.14 -8.77 -9.26
CA LEU A 351 5.30 -7.90 -9.09
C LEU A 351 6.45 -8.43 -9.94
N GLY A 352 6.68 -7.84 -11.12
CA GLY A 352 7.75 -8.23 -12.04
C GLY A 352 8.97 -7.33 -11.90
N GLY A 353 10.03 -7.85 -11.29
CA GLY A 353 11.27 -7.13 -10.99
C GLY A 353 12.52 -7.78 -11.60
N LEU A 354 13.69 -7.22 -11.29
CA LEU A 354 14.99 -7.79 -11.63
C LEU A 354 15.69 -8.27 -10.36
N VAL A 355 16.15 -9.52 -10.37
CA VAL A 355 17.06 -10.08 -9.36
C VAL A 355 18.46 -10.11 -9.96
N VAL A 356 19.36 -9.31 -9.39
CA VAL A 356 20.73 -9.15 -9.90
C VAL A 356 21.62 -10.28 -9.39
N ARG A 357 22.35 -10.93 -10.31
CA ARG A 357 23.30 -12.03 -10.04
C ARG A 357 24.76 -11.58 -10.16
N ASP A 358 25.02 -10.58 -11.00
CA ASP A 358 26.34 -9.95 -11.16
C ASP A 358 26.25 -8.45 -10.84
N PRO A 359 26.36 -8.06 -9.55
CA PRO A 359 26.32 -6.65 -9.16
C PRO A 359 27.45 -5.81 -9.75
N ASP A 360 28.63 -6.41 -9.98
CA ASP A 360 29.82 -5.68 -10.44
C ASP A 360 29.74 -5.37 -11.93
N GLY A 361 29.34 -6.34 -12.75
CA GLY A 361 29.07 -6.11 -14.16
C GLY A 361 27.93 -5.11 -14.36
N LEU A 362 26.85 -5.22 -13.58
CA LEU A 362 25.74 -4.28 -13.66
C LEU A 362 26.17 -2.85 -13.27
N ALA A 363 26.99 -2.70 -12.23
CA ALA A 363 27.51 -1.39 -11.82
C ALA A 363 28.27 -0.71 -12.97
N GLN A 364 29.19 -1.42 -13.61
CA GLN A 364 29.97 -0.91 -14.74
C GLN A 364 29.05 -0.54 -15.92
N ALA A 365 28.09 -1.41 -16.24
CA ALA A 365 27.12 -1.18 -17.30
C ALA A 365 26.25 0.07 -17.04
N ILE A 366 25.78 0.25 -15.80
CA ILE A 366 25.01 1.43 -15.40
C ILE A 366 25.83 2.71 -15.58
N GLN A 367 27.09 2.70 -15.14
CA GLN A 367 28.00 3.85 -15.32
C GLN A 367 28.23 4.17 -16.80
N ALA A 368 28.32 3.14 -17.65
CA ALA A 368 28.43 3.28 -19.10
C ALA A 368 27.11 3.68 -19.79
N GLY A 369 25.99 3.78 -19.06
CA GLY A 369 24.71 4.22 -19.60
C GLY A 369 23.83 3.12 -20.19
N ALA A 370 24.04 1.86 -19.78
CA ALA A 370 23.24 0.71 -20.22
C ALA A 370 21.72 0.93 -20.02
N LEU A 371 20.95 0.27 -20.88
CA LEU A 371 19.50 0.32 -20.91
C LEU A 371 18.88 -0.96 -20.31
N PRO A 372 17.60 -0.91 -19.88
CA PRO A 372 16.93 -2.05 -19.25
C PRO A 372 16.98 -3.38 -20.02
N ARG A 373 17.00 -3.31 -21.36
CA ARG A 373 17.13 -4.49 -22.24
C ARG A 373 18.47 -5.23 -22.08
N GLU A 374 19.48 -4.56 -21.54
CA GLU A 374 20.83 -5.11 -21.34
C GLU A 374 20.99 -5.71 -19.93
N PHE A 375 20.09 -5.38 -18.99
CA PHE A 375 20.20 -5.81 -17.59
C PHE A 375 20.04 -7.31 -17.39
N ALA A 376 19.37 -8.00 -18.33
CA ALA A 376 19.24 -9.46 -18.34
C ALA A 376 20.59 -10.20 -18.49
N ARG A 377 21.68 -9.49 -18.84
CA ARG A 377 23.05 -10.06 -18.84
C ARG A 377 23.63 -10.21 -17.44
N PHE A 378 23.10 -9.47 -16.47
CA PHE A 378 23.64 -9.37 -15.11
C PHE A 378 22.67 -9.89 -14.05
N GLY A 379 21.51 -10.41 -14.46
CA GLY A 379 20.46 -10.85 -13.57
C GLY A 379 19.28 -11.44 -14.34
N GLU A 380 18.25 -11.80 -13.60
CA GLU A 380 17.06 -12.45 -14.13
C GLU A 380 15.83 -11.61 -13.82
N TYR A 381 14.94 -11.46 -14.81
CA TYR A 381 13.59 -10.98 -14.53
C TYR A 381 12.81 -12.07 -13.81
N ARG A 382 12.28 -11.73 -12.64
CA ARG A 382 11.52 -12.62 -11.76
C ARG A 382 10.22 -11.94 -11.37
N HIS A 383 9.19 -12.72 -11.11
CA HIS A 383 7.93 -12.19 -10.62
C HIS A 383 7.46 -12.86 -9.32
N LEU A 384 6.83 -12.06 -8.47
CA LEU A 384 6.18 -12.48 -7.24
C LEU A 384 4.66 -12.30 -7.37
N ARG A 385 3.91 -13.34 -7.00
CA ARG A 385 2.45 -13.36 -6.94
C ARG A 385 2.02 -13.63 -5.50
N PRO A 386 0.81 -13.19 -5.08
CA PRO A 386 0.29 -13.58 -3.80
C PRO A 386 0.18 -15.11 -3.74
N PRO A 387 0.34 -15.73 -2.57
CA PRO A 387 0.09 -17.15 -2.42
C PRO A 387 -1.33 -17.49 -2.90
N ALA A 388 -1.48 -18.64 -3.56
CA ALA A 388 -2.78 -19.09 -4.04
C ALA A 388 -3.78 -19.11 -2.88
N ALA A 389 -4.92 -18.44 -3.03
CA ALA A 389 -5.98 -18.51 -2.03
C ALA A 389 -6.42 -19.97 -1.88
N PRO A 390 -6.68 -20.46 -0.65
CA PRO A 390 -7.29 -21.77 -0.48
C PRO A 390 -8.61 -21.80 -1.27
N ALA A 391 -8.84 -22.90 -2.00
CA ALA A 391 -10.04 -23.05 -2.81
C ALA A 391 -11.28 -22.81 -1.93
N ALA A 392 -12.12 -21.83 -2.32
CA ALA A 392 -13.38 -21.62 -1.63
C ALA A 392 -14.22 -22.91 -1.72
N PRO A 393 -14.84 -23.37 -0.62
CA PRO A 393 -15.75 -24.51 -0.70
C PRO A 393 -16.84 -24.18 -1.72
N ALA A 394 -17.01 -25.06 -2.71
CA ALA A 394 -17.99 -24.89 -3.78
C ALA A 394 -19.37 -24.61 -3.15
N CYS A 395 -19.88 -23.41 -3.37
CA CYS A 395 -21.22 -23.01 -2.94
C CYS A 395 -22.22 -23.86 -3.75
N ARG A 396 -22.64 -25.00 -3.18
CA ARG A 396 -23.75 -25.79 -3.72
C ARG A 396 -25.03 -25.00 -3.47
N ALA A 397 -25.38 -24.12 -4.41
CA ALA A 397 -26.71 -23.56 -4.49
C ALA A 397 -27.70 -24.74 -4.61
N ARG A 398 -28.41 -25.05 -3.53
CA ARG A 398 -29.59 -25.91 -3.60
C ARG A 398 -30.65 -25.13 -4.35
N ALA A 399 -30.80 -25.41 -5.64
CA ALA A 399 -31.96 -24.98 -6.40
C ALA A 399 -33.20 -25.61 -5.75
N GLY A 400 -34.00 -24.78 -5.07
CA GLY A 400 -35.33 -25.18 -4.60
C GLY A 400 -36.24 -25.31 -5.82
N THR A 401 -36.75 -26.51 -6.08
CA THR A 401 -37.84 -26.75 -7.02
C THR A 401 -39.10 -26.01 -6.56
N PRO A 402 -39.72 -25.17 -7.41
CA PRO A 402 -41.04 -24.61 -7.09
C PRO A 402 -42.09 -25.72 -7.11
N ARG A 403 -42.98 -25.70 -6.11
CA ARG A 403 -44.21 -26.52 -6.05
C ARG A 403 -45.39 -25.75 -6.63
#